data_AF-A0A2M8IT04-F1
#
_entry.id   AF-A0A2M8IT04-F1
#
_cell.length_a   1.000
_cell.length_b   1.000
_cell.length_c   1.000
_cell.angle_alpha   90.00
_cell.angle_beta   90.00
_cell.angle_gamma   90.00
#
_symmetry.space_group_name_H-M   'P 1'
#
loop_
_entity.id
_entity.type
_entity.pdbx_description
1 polymer ?
#
loop_
_entity_poly.entity_id
_entity_poly.type
_entity_poly.pdbx_seq_one_letter_code
_entity_poly.pdbx_strand_id
1 'polypeptide(L)'
;DTRRTRAALYETEQLRDRAATGLDLETRWQSERLVVIEPALRPDQPALDRRMPFIILGGALSAIAAFAAALVAEMRHPVIRSADHMQRVTGILPVISVPHADLRPVPAGPVARLVRAFGQRTPKGLNAP
;
A
#
# COMPACT_ATOMS: atom_id res chain seq x y z
N ASP A 1 20.93 24.25 -40.96
CA ASP A 1 20.69 23.79 -39.58
C ASP A 1 21.96 23.13 -39.02
N THR A 2 22.89 23.94 -38.53
CA THR A 2 24.26 23.53 -38.16
C THR A 2 24.39 22.95 -36.76
N ARG A 3 23.32 23.05 -35.94
CA ARG A 3 23.29 22.52 -34.58
C ARG A 3 23.08 21.01 -34.58
N ARG A 4 22.27 20.48 -35.49
CA ARG A 4 22.00 19.04 -35.61
C ARG A 4 23.22 18.23 -36.08
N THR A 5 24.01 18.76 -36.99
CA THR A 5 25.22 18.07 -37.50
C THR A 5 26.28 17.93 -36.42
N ARG A 6 26.47 18.96 -35.58
CA ARG A 6 27.36 18.89 -34.42
C ARG A 6 26.92 17.83 -33.41
N ALA A 7 25.62 17.74 -33.12
CA ALA A 7 25.09 16.73 -32.21
C ALA A 7 25.40 15.30 -32.68
N ALA A 8 25.24 15.02 -33.98
CA ALA A 8 25.57 13.71 -34.56
C ALA A 8 27.08 13.41 -34.51
N LEU A 9 27.95 14.41 -34.71
CA LEU A 9 29.41 14.23 -34.61
C LEU A 9 29.82 13.85 -33.18
N TYR A 10 29.29 14.54 -32.17
CA TYR A 10 29.57 14.23 -30.77
C TYR A 10 29.19 12.80 -30.37
N GLU A 11 28.09 12.26 -30.90
CA GLU A 11 27.67 10.88 -30.64
C GLU A 11 28.64 9.85 -31.23
N THR A 12 29.12 10.10 -32.45
CA THR A 12 30.12 9.22 -33.09
C THR A 12 31.47 9.26 -32.39
N GLU A 13 31.88 10.41 -31.88
CA GLU A 13 33.09 10.55 -31.08
C GLU A 13 32.97 9.76 -29.77
N GLN A 14 31.84 9.86 -29.08
CA GLN A 14 31.60 9.08 -27.85
C GLN A 14 31.63 7.56 -28.07
N LEU A 15 31.07 7.08 -29.18
CA LEU A 15 31.11 5.65 -29.52
C LEU A 15 32.54 5.19 -29.83
N ARG A 16 33.33 6.04 -30.51
CA ARG A 16 34.74 5.76 -30.82
C ARG A 16 35.61 5.75 -29.57
N ASP A 17 35.42 6.68 -28.65
CA ASP A 17 36.20 6.74 -27.40
C ASP A 17 35.94 5.50 -26.53
N ARG A 18 34.68 5.06 -26.43
CA ARG A 18 34.33 3.83 -25.71
C ARG A 18 34.94 2.60 -26.35
N ALA A 19 34.90 2.50 -27.69
CA ALA A 19 35.49 1.38 -28.42
C ALA A 19 37.04 1.38 -28.33
N ALA A 20 37.68 2.55 -28.45
CA ALA A 20 39.12 2.71 -28.33
C ALA A 20 39.61 2.32 -26.93
N THR A 21 38.87 2.72 -25.89
CA THR A 21 39.15 2.31 -24.51
C THR A 21 39.04 0.80 -24.35
N GLY A 22 37.99 0.16 -24.90
CA GLY A 22 37.84 -1.30 -24.86
C GLY A 22 38.98 -2.04 -25.57
N LEU A 23 39.44 -1.52 -26.72
CA LEU A 23 40.57 -2.07 -27.47
C LEU A 23 41.90 -1.89 -26.72
N ASP A 24 42.13 -0.75 -26.07
CA ASP A 24 43.33 -0.52 -25.25
C ASP A 24 43.37 -1.49 -24.06
N LEU A 25 42.21 -1.78 -23.44
CA LEU A 25 42.09 -2.77 -22.37
C LEU A 25 42.38 -4.20 -22.86
N GLU A 26 41.89 -4.56 -24.06
CA GLU A 26 42.16 -5.85 -24.70
C GLU A 26 43.64 -6.00 -25.05
N THR A 27 44.24 -4.97 -25.65
CA THR A 27 45.65 -4.96 -26.08
C THR A 27 46.59 -5.08 -24.89
N ARG A 28 46.23 -4.47 -23.75
CA ARG A 28 47.06 -4.49 -22.54
C ARG A 28 46.90 -5.74 -21.69
N TRP A 29 46.05 -6.69 -22.06
CA TRP A 29 45.74 -7.91 -21.29
C TRP A 29 45.40 -7.61 -19.81
N GLN A 30 45.00 -6.36 -19.52
CA GLN A 30 44.70 -5.90 -18.16
C GLN A 30 43.35 -6.42 -17.68
N SER A 31 42.52 -6.94 -18.59
CA SER A 31 41.30 -7.68 -18.28
C SER A 31 41.55 -8.99 -17.52
N GLU A 32 42.73 -9.61 -17.66
CA GLU A 32 43.04 -10.89 -17.00
C GLU A 32 43.66 -10.71 -15.60
N ARG A 33 44.05 -9.49 -15.23
CA ARG A 33 44.64 -9.16 -13.91
C ARG A 33 43.78 -8.18 -13.11
N LEU A 34 42.51 -8.51 -12.89
CA LEU A 34 41.72 -7.84 -11.85
C LEU A 34 42.24 -8.26 -10.48
N VAL A 35 43.03 -7.37 -9.86
CA VAL A 35 43.40 -7.49 -8.45
C VAL A 35 42.28 -6.88 -7.59
N VAL A 36 41.78 -7.67 -6.64
CA VAL A 36 40.81 -7.18 -5.65
C VAL A 36 41.56 -6.27 -4.68
N ILE A 37 41.42 -4.96 -4.87
CA ILE A 37 42.05 -3.93 -4.01
C ILE A 37 41.39 -3.89 -2.63
N GLU A 38 40.11 -4.24 -2.56
CA GLU A 38 39.33 -4.27 -1.34
C GLU A 38 38.41 -5.51 -1.31
N PRO A 39 38.43 -6.32 -0.23
CA PRO A 39 37.55 -7.48 -0.11
C PRO A 39 36.08 -7.04 -0.12
N ALA A 40 35.20 -7.82 -0.73
CA ALA A 40 33.77 -7.54 -0.69
C ALA A 40 33.23 -7.67 0.73
N LEU A 41 32.81 -6.55 1.34
CA LEU A 41 32.12 -6.56 2.63
C LEU A 41 30.71 -7.15 2.46
N ARG A 42 30.33 -8.03 3.39
CA ARG A 42 28.95 -8.49 3.50
C ARG A 42 28.08 -7.29 3.90
N PRO A 43 26.93 -7.06 3.24
CA PRO A 43 26.00 -6.03 3.66
C PRO A 43 25.45 -6.37 5.05
N ASP A 44 25.64 -5.46 6.02
CA ASP A 44 25.06 -5.60 7.36
C ASP A 44 23.54 -5.40 7.37
N GLN A 45 23.01 -4.87 6.27
CA GLN A 45 21.61 -4.47 6.11
C GLN A 45 21.06 -5.08 4.81
N PRO A 46 19.75 -5.37 4.75
CA PRO A 46 19.12 -5.78 3.51
C PRO A 46 19.26 -4.68 2.45
N ALA A 47 19.61 -5.07 1.22
CA ALA A 47 19.76 -4.14 0.11
C ALA A 47 18.49 -3.30 -0.14
N LEU A 48 17.30 -3.86 0.12
CA LEU A 48 16.03 -3.14 0.13
C LEU A 48 15.18 -3.52 1.35
N ASP A 49 14.78 -2.53 2.14
CA ASP A 49 13.75 -2.70 3.15
C ASP A 49 12.36 -2.58 2.51
N ARG A 50 11.65 -3.71 2.38
CA ARG A 50 10.30 -3.78 1.81
C ARG A 50 9.24 -4.18 2.83
N ARG A 51 9.54 -4.13 4.14
CA ARG A 51 8.60 -4.59 5.17
C ARG A 51 7.30 -3.79 5.16
N MET A 52 7.40 -2.46 5.11
CA MET A 52 6.24 -1.56 5.11
C MET A 52 5.29 -1.75 3.91
N PRO A 53 5.74 -1.78 2.64
CA PRO A 53 4.82 -2.00 1.53
C PRO A 53 4.12 -3.36 1.60
N PHE A 54 4.78 -4.41 2.08
CA PHE A 54 4.13 -5.72 2.28
C PHE A 54 3.08 -5.71 3.38
N ILE A 55 3.33 -5.01 4.49
CA ILE A 55 2.35 -4.84 5.58
C ILE A 55 1.13 -4.08 5.06
N ILE A 56 1.34 -2.98 4.34
CA ILE A 56 0.26 -2.17 3.77
C ILE A 56 -0.56 -2.99 2.77
N LEU A 57 0.11 -3.71 1.87
CA LEU A 57 -0.55 -4.54 0.87
C LEU A 57 -1.37 -5.66 1.51
N GLY A 58 -0.81 -6.38 2.49
CA GLY A 58 -1.51 -7.44 3.21
C GLY A 58 -2.71 -6.91 4.01
N GLY A 59 -2.55 -5.76 4.66
CA GLY A 59 -3.65 -5.10 5.37
C GLY A 59 -4.78 -4.68 4.43
N ALA A 60 -4.45 -4.05 3.30
CA ALA A 60 -5.42 -3.65 2.29
C ALA A 60 -6.16 -4.85 1.69
N LEU A 61 -5.43 -5.93 1.33
CA LEU A 61 -6.04 -7.13 0.76
C LEU A 61 -7.04 -7.78 1.72
N SER A 62 -6.68 -7.90 3.00
CA SER A 62 -7.54 -8.53 4.00
C SER A 62 -8.80 -7.71 4.27
N ALA A 63 -8.70 -6.37 4.30
CA ALA A 63 -9.86 -5.49 4.43
C ALA A 63 -10.84 -5.64 3.24
N ILE A 64 -10.32 -5.67 2.01
CA ILE A 64 -11.12 -5.88 0.80
C ILE A 64 -11.79 -7.26 0.84
N ALA A 65 -11.05 -8.31 1.20
CA ALA A 65 -11.57 -9.67 1.28
C ALA A 65 -12.69 -9.80 2.32
N ALA A 66 -12.53 -9.18 3.50
CA ALA A 66 -13.56 -9.16 4.54
C ALA A 66 -14.83 -8.44 4.07
N PHE A 67 -14.67 -7.30 3.40
CA PHE A 67 -15.81 -6.56 2.84
C PHE A 67 -16.54 -7.36 1.76
N ALA A 68 -15.81 -7.96 0.82
CA ALA A 68 -16.38 -8.81 -0.21
C ALA A 68 -17.12 -10.01 0.39
N ALA A 69 -16.54 -10.67 1.41
CA ALA A 69 -17.19 -11.77 2.11
C ALA A 69 -18.49 -11.34 2.80
N ALA A 70 -18.51 -10.16 3.43
CA ALA A 70 -19.72 -9.60 4.03
C ALA A 70 -20.82 -9.33 2.98
N LEU A 71 -20.45 -8.77 1.82
CA LEU A 71 -21.41 -8.57 0.72
C LEU A 71 -21.98 -9.90 0.20
N VAL A 72 -21.14 -10.92 0.03
CA VAL A 72 -21.59 -12.26 -0.37
C VAL A 72 -22.52 -12.86 0.68
N ALA A 73 -22.21 -12.69 1.96
CA ALA A 73 -23.07 -13.16 3.06
C ALA A 73 -24.44 -12.47 3.06
N GLU A 74 -24.47 -11.15 2.80
CA GLU A 74 -25.71 -10.38 2.68
C GLU A 74 -26.53 -10.81 1.45
N MET A 75 -25.88 -11.03 0.29
CA MET A 75 -26.56 -11.55 -0.90
C MET A 75 -27.20 -12.92 -0.68
N ARG A 76 -26.63 -13.76 0.19
CA ARG A 76 -27.18 -15.08 0.53
C ARG A 76 -28.35 -15.02 1.51
N HIS A 77 -28.42 -14.00 2.36
CA HIS A 77 -29.51 -13.80 3.31
C HIS A 77 -30.09 -12.39 3.14
N PRO A 78 -30.88 -12.15 2.09
CA PRO A 78 -31.49 -10.84 1.88
C PRO A 78 -32.51 -10.56 2.99
N VAL A 79 -32.07 -9.88 4.06
CA VAL A 79 -32.95 -9.43 5.13
C VAL A 79 -33.84 -8.32 4.58
N ILE A 80 -35.15 -8.54 4.54
CA ILE A 80 -36.13 -7.55 4.10
C ILE A 80 -36.15 -6.40 5.13
N ARG A 81 -35.29 -5.40 4.93
CA ARG A 81 -35.22 -4.19 5.77
C ARG A 81 -35.95 -2.99 5.16
N SER A 82 -36.36 -3.10 3.90
CA SER A 82 -37.03 -2.04 3.15
C SER A 82 -38.37 -2.53 2.61
N ALA A 83 -39.38 -1.67 2.73
CA ALA A 83 -40.73 -1.86 2.17
C ALA A 83 -40.69 -2.19 0.66
N ASP A 84 -39.77 -1.53 -0.06
CA ASP A 84 -39.58 -1.68 -1.51
C ASP A 84 -39.03 -3.07 -1.87
N HIS A 85 -38.19 -3.65 -1.02
CA HIS A 85 -37.69 -5.02 -1.21
C HIS A 85 -38.81 -6.03 -0.94
N MET A 86 -39.72 -5.74 -0.02
CA MET A 86 -40.86 -6.62 0.25
C MET A 86 -41.82 -6.70 -0.94
N GLN A 87 -42.19 -5.55 -1.51
CA GLN A 87 -43.05 -5.52 -2.70
C GLN A 87 -42.44 -6.26 -3.89
N ARG A 88 -41.12 -6.19 -4.08
CA ARG A 88 -40.42 -6.88 -5.18
C ARG A 88 -40.28 -8.39 -4.96
N VAL A 89 -40.11 -8.84 -3.72
CA VAL A 89 -39.83 -10.25 -3.39
C VAL A 89 -41.11 -11.05 -3.19
N THR A 90 -42.13 -10.49 -2.51
CA THR A 90 -43.39 -11.18 -2.21
C THR A 90 -44.59 -10.68 -3.02
N GLY A 91 -44.46 -9.57 -3.76
CA GLY A 91 -45.57 -8.98 -4.54
C GLY A 91 -46.61 -8.25 -3.70
N ILE A 92 -46.39 -8.13 -2.38
CA ILE A 92 -47.33 -7.56 -1.42
C ILE A 92 -46.77 -6.22 -0.92
N LEU A 93 -47.57 -5.15 -0.99
CA LEU A 93 -47.21 -3.88 -0.36
C LEU A 93 -47.32 -3.98 1.18
N PRO A 94 -46.35 -3.44 1.94
CA PRO A 94 -46.49 -3.31 3.39
C PRO A 94 -47.67 -2.41 3.75
N VAL A 95 -48.61 -2.94 4.53
CA VAL A 95 -49.76 -2.16 5.04
C VAL A 95 -49.33 -1.20 6.15
N ILE A 96 -48.35 -1.58 6.98
CA ILE A 96 -47.79 -0.70 8.02
C ILE A 96 -46.34 -1.07 8.33
N SER A 97 -45.48 -0.06 8.49
CA SER A 97 -44.11 -0.21 8.97
C SER A 97 -44.04 0.19 10.45
N VAL A 98 -43.81 -0.78 11.34
CA VAL A 98 -43.66 -0.52 12.78
C VAL A 98 -42.18 -0.29 13.10
N PRO A 99 -41.78 0.92 13.52
CA PRO A 99 -40.40 1.17 13.93
C PRO A 99 -40.13 0.42 15.23
N HIS A 100 -38.98 -0.24 15.31
CA HIS A 100 -38.55 -0.87 16.55
C HIS A 100 -38.02 0.21 17.50
N ALA A 101 -38.77 0.51 18.56
CA ALA A 101 -38.32 1.39 19.64
C ALA A 101 -37.49 0.58 20.62
N ASP A 102 -36.17 0.65 20.49
CA ASP A 102 -35.26 0.01 21.45
C ASP A 102 -35.11 0.92 22.68
N LEU A 103 -35.69 0.50 23.81
CA LEU A 103 -35.63 1.21 25.08
C LEU A 103 -34.35 0.88 25.86
N ARG A 104 -33.47 0.05 25.32
CA ARG A 104 -32.24 -0.37 26.00
C ARG A 104 -31.14 0.68 25.79
N PRO A 105 -30.39 1.04 26.83
CA PRO A 105 -29.20 1.86 26.66
C PRO A 105 -28.22 1.09 25.78
N VAL A 106 -27.86 1.68 24.62
CA VAL A 106 -26.96 1.07 23.65
C VAL A 106 -25.63 0.75 24.34
N PRO A 107 -25.24 -0.54 24.44
CA PRO A 107 -23.97 -0.89 25.05
C PRO A 107 -22.85 -0.31 24.18
N ALA A 108 -21.93 0.43 24.81
CA ALA A 108 -20.81 1.05 24.11
C ALA A 108 -20.04 -0.02 23.32
N GLY A 109 -20.11 0.08 21.98
CA GLY A 109 -19.48 -0.86 21.07
C GLY A 109 -17.95 -0.89 21.22
N PRO A 110 -17.27 -1.88 20.60
CA PRO A 110 -15.82 -2.03 20.70
C PRO A 110 -15.06 -0.77 20.29
N VAL A 111 -15.58 -0.02 19.31
CA VAL A 111 -15.04 1.26 18.85
C VAL A 111 -15.17 2.34 19.95
N ALA A 112 -16.32 2.43 20.62
CA ALA A 112 -16.54 3.39 21.70
C ALA A 112 -15.64 3.10 22.92
N ARG A 113 -15.35 1.82 23.20
CA ARG A 113 -14.37 1.42 24.22
C ARG A 113 -12.95 1.83 23.83
N LEU A 114 -12.55 1.65 22.57
CA LEU A 114 -11.22 2.03 22.07
C LEU A 114 -11.01 3.55 22.17
N VAL A 115 -12.01 4.34 21.73
CA VAL A 115 -11.97 5.81 21.79
C VAL A 115 -11.87 6.31 23.24
N ARG A 116 -12.64 5.70 24.15
CA ARG A 116 -12.60 6.05 25.57
C ARG A 116 -11.28 5.68 26.24
N ALA A 117 -10.65 4.57 25.82
CA ALA A 117 -9.33 4.17 26.31
C ALA A 117 -8.22 5.13 25.87
N PHE A 118 -8.34 5.73 24.68
CA PHE A 118 -7.37 6.69 24.16
C PHE A 118 -7.54 8.11 24.72
N GLY A 119 -8.78 8.51 25.04
CA GLY A 119 -9.12 9.87 25.51
C GLY A 119 -8.76 10.20 26.96
N GLN A 120 -8.30 9.24 27.79
CA GLN A 120 -8.03 9.48 29.22
C GLN A 120 -6.58 9.82 29.58
N ARG A 121 -5.72 10.13 28.61
CA ARG A 121 -4.36 10.63 28.89
C ARG A 121 -4.32 12.15 28.93
N THR A 122 -4.98 12.77 29.89
CA THR A 122 -4.71 14.18 30.24
C THR A 122 -3.61 14.18 31.31
N PRO A 123 -2.42 14.75 31.06
CA PRO A 123 -1.37 14.82 32.07
C PRO A 123 -1.82 15.75 33.20
N LYS A 124 -2.09 15.16 34.36
CA LYS A 124 -2.30 15.89 35.61
C LYS A 124 -0.92 16.25 36.16
N GLY A 125 -0.53 17.51 36.01
CA GLY A 125 0.62 18.06 36.71
C GLY A 125 1.43 19.05 35.89
N LEU A 126 0.97 20.29 35.83
CA LEU A 126 1.87 21.42 35.89
C LEU A 126 1.14 22.62 36.48
N ASN A 127 1.83 23.31 37.38
CA ASN A 127 1.48 24.56 38.06
C ASN A 127 0.81 24.41 39.43
N ALA A 128 1.63 24.58 40.46
CA ALA A 128 1.37 25.58 41.49
C ALA A 128 2.73 26.25 41.84
N PRO A 129 2.74 27.57 42.11
CA PRO A 129 3.94 28.41 42.23
C PRO A 129 4.82 28.09 43.44
#